data_AF-A0A1R2AKW8-F1
#
_entry.id   AF-A0A1R2AKW8-F1
#
_cell.length_a   1.000
_cell.length_b   1.000
_cell.length_c   1.000
_cell.angle_alpha   90.00
_cell.angle_beta   90.00
_cell.angle_gamma   90.00
#
_symmetry.space_group_name_H-M   'P 1'
#
loop_
_entity.id
_entity.type
_entity.pdbx_description
1 polymer ?
#
loop_
_entity_poly.entity_id
_entity_poly.type
_entity_poly.pdbx_seq_one_letter_code
_entity_poly.pdbx_strand_id
1 'polypeptide(L)'
;MEYPIYFNIYNLEKYQAVKLQCSHTICNYCINFSKKFDNTFRCPQCAVVTNNVNSVEIFETIKRILIAKSKNIKIDEQKNQTSDDMFFILIRNLNNRSFEIKVNKNETVAKLKDLINEVEGVEPKTQWLLYNEISMQDEKKLKEYCIMNGHIVSLVLS
;
A
#
# COMPACT_ATOMS: atom_id res chain seq x y z
N MET A 1 -7.26 0.87 28.21
CA MET A 1 -6.19 1.55 27.45
C MET A 1 -6.42 1.25 25.99
N GLU A 2 -6.83 2.27 25.26
CA GLU A 2 -7.36 2.19 23.90
C GLU A 2 -6.24 2.10 22.85
N TYR A 3 -6.34 1.02 22.04
CA TYR A 3 -5.89 0.76 20.65
C TYR A 3 -4.46 1.06 20.19
N PRO A 4 -3.96 0.26 19.22
CA PRO A 4 -4.10 0.78 17.85
C PRO A 4 -4.59 -0.23 16.80
N ILE A 5 -5.50 0.25 15.96
CA ILE A 5 -6.23 -0.41 14.86
C ILE A 5 -5.31 -0.60 13.62
N TYR A 6 -4.04 -0.97 13.79
CA TYR A 6 -3.12 -1.09 12.64
C TYR A 6 -3.19 -2.43 11.89
N PHE A 7 -4.04 -3.38 12.30
CA PHE A 7 -4.00 -4.74 11.77
C PHE A 7 -5.07 -5.10 10.74
N ASN A 8 -6.14 -4.31 10.59
CA ASN A 8 -7.15 -4.56 9.56
C ASN A 8 -6.75 -4.07 8.16
N ILE A 9 -5.58 -3.44 8.01
CA ILE A 9 -5.18 -2.72 6.78
C ILE A 9 -4.26 -3.56 5.86
N TYR A 10 -3.72 -4.69 6.32
CA TYR A 10 -2.68 -5.41 5.59
C TYR A 10 -3.13 -6.83 5.30
N ASN A 11 -3.50 -7.09 4.05
CA ASN A 11 -4.02 -8.38 3.60
C ASN A 11 -2.97 -9.51 3.80
N LEU A 12 -3.01 -10.13 4.98
CA LEU A 12 -2.13 -11.22 5.42
C LEU A 12 -2.36 -12.50 4.61
N GLU A 13 -3.54 -12.67 4.02
CA GLU A 13 -3.89 -13.82 3.19
C GLU A 13 -3.23 -13.73 1.80
N LYS A 14 -3.24 -12.54 1.18
CA LYS A 14 -2.67 -12.30 -0.15
C LYS A 14 -1.15 -12.22 -0.14
N TYR A 15 -0.56 -11.65 0.91
CA TYR A 15 0.88 -11.37 0.98
C TYR A 15 1.63 -12.24 1.99
N GLN A 16 1.00 -13.32 2.45
CA GLN A 16 1.51 -14.27 3.44
C GLN A 16 1.88 -13.62 4.78
N ALA A 17 1.18 -14.04 5.84
CA ALA A 17 1.50 -13.66 7.20
C ALA A 17 2.86 -14.22 7.62
N VAL A 18 3.71 -13.35 8.17
CA VAL A 18 4.99 -13.69 8.76
C VAL A 18 4.97 -13.27 10.22
N LYS A 19 5.30 -14.22 11.10
CA LYS A 19 5.45 -13.94 12.52
C LYS A 19 6.86 -13.43 12.80
N LEU A 20 6.97 -12.25 13.39
CA LEU A 20 8.22 -11.66 13.83
C LEU A 20 8.68 -12.27 15.16
N GLN A 21 9.96 -12.12 15.49
CA GLN A 21 10.51 -12.61 16.77
C GLN A 21 9.88 -11.94 18.00
N CYS A 22 9.39 -10.71 17.86
CA CYS A 22 8.61 -10.02 18.88
C CYS A 22 7.17 -10.54 19.02
N SER A 23 6.84 -11.66 18.39
CA SER A 23 5.51 -12.29 18.36
C SER A 23 4.39 -11.47 17.69
N HIS A 24 4.73 -10.34 17.06
CA HIS A 24 3.83 -9.60 16.19
C HIS A 24 3.79 -10.21 14.79
N THR A 25 2.64 -10.11 14.13
CA THR A 25 2.46 -10.61 12.77
C THR A 25 2.63 -9.47 11.78
N ILE A 26 3.09 -9.73 10.57
CA ILE A 26 3.15 -8.73 9.50
C ILE A 26 3.06 -9.44 8.14
N CYS A 27 2.73 -8.75 7.06
CA CYS A 27 2.78 -9.34 5.73
C CYS A 27 4.19 -9.31 5.13
N ASN A 28 4.49 -10.25 4.24
CA ASN A 28 5.78 -10.37 3.58
C ASN A 28 6.11 -9.14 2.71
N TYR A 29 5.09 -8.43 2.20
CA TYR A 29 5.27 -7.17 1.47
C TYR A 29 5.87 -6.07 2.36
N CYS A 30 5.36 -5.88 3.58
CA CYS A 30 5.88 -4.87 4.52
C CYS A 30 7.32 -5.17 4.95
N ILE A 31 7.67 -6.46 5.11
CA ILE A 31 9.06 -6.85 5.38
C ILE A 31 9.97 -6.40 4.23
N ASN A 32 9.56 -6.59 2.98
CA ASN A 32 10.38 -6.21 1.83
C ASN A 32 10.44 -4.70 1.61
N PHE A 33 9.37 -3.97 1.94
CA PHE A 33 9.31 -2.51 1.82
C PHE A 33 10.15 -1.78 2.88
N SER A 34 10.23 -2.31 4.11
CA SER A 34 10.95 -1.65 5.21
C SER A 34 12.30 -2.27 5.56
N LYS A 35 12.79 -3.24 4.77
CA LYS A 35 14.14 -3.78 4.90
C LYS A 35 15.17 -2.71 4.57
N LYS A 36 16.10 -2.49 5.49
CA LYS A 36 17.29 -1.69 5.25
C LYS A 36 18.38 -2.53 4.58
N PHE A 37 19.39 -1.88 4.00
CA PHE A 37 20.53 -2.52 3.34
C PHE A 37 21.28 -3.54 4.23
N ASP A 38 21.14 -3.42 5.55
CA ASP A 38 21.74 -4.28 6.57
C ASP A 38 20.86 -5.51 6.94
N ASN A 39 19.81 -5.80 6.14
CA ASN A 39 18.83 -6.86 6.41
C ASN A 39 18.08 -6.72 7.75
N THR A 40 18.16 -5.56 8.41
CA THR A 40 17.40 -5.31 9.62
C THR A 40 16.00 -4.80 9.30
N PHE A 41 15.03 -5.21 10.10
CA PHE A 41 13.65 -4.77 10.03
C PHE A 41 13.18 -4.33 11.41
N ARG A 42 12.50 -3.18 11.49
CA ARG A 42 11.88 -2.70 12.74
C ARG A 42 10.41 -3.05 12.74
N CYS A 43 9.97 -3.78 13.77
CA CYS A 43 8.57 -4.05 13.99
C CYS A 43 7.77 -2.73 14.12
N PRO A 44 6.74 -2.49 13.30
CA PRO A 44 5.92 -1.29 13.41
C PRO A 44 5.14 -1.21 14.73
N GLN A 45 4.87 -2.36 15.36
CA GLN A 45 4.05 -2.45 16.56
C GLN A 45 4.85 -2.24 17.86
N CYS A 46 6.11 -2.65 17.92
CA CYS A 46 6.92 -2.56 19.14
C CYS A 46 8.34 -2.02 18.94
N ALA A 47 8.68 -1.58 17.73
CA ALA A 47 9.99 -1.06 17.33
C ALA A 47 11.18 -2.02 17.52
N VAL A 48 10.96 -3.27 17.97
CA VAL A 48 12.00 -4.30 18.10
C VAL A 48 12.63 -4.56 16.72
N VAL A 49 13.94 -4.46 16.66
CA VAL A 49 14.74 -4.76 15.47
C VAL A 49 14.91 -6.28 15.38
N THR A 50 14.54 -6.85 14.24
CA THR A 50 14.65 -8.29 13.99
C THR A 50 15.60 -8.55 12.84
N ASN A 51 16.55 -9.47 13.05
CA ASN A 51 17.64 -9.76 12.11
C ASN A 51 17.52 -11.14 11.46
N ASN A 52 16.57 -11.98 11.89
CA ASN A 52 16.48 -13.38 11.46
C ASN A 52 15.21 -13.63 10.65
N VAL A 53 15.25 -13.20 9.38
CA VAL A 53 14.22 -13.51 8.38
C VAL A 53 14.71 -14.71 7.56
N ASN A 54 14.73 -15.90 8.17
CA ASN A 54 15.11 -17.16 7.50
C ASN A 54 14.19 -17.57 6.31
N SER A 55 13.20 -16.74 5.95
CA SER A 55 12.41 -16.90 4.71
C SER A 55 13.05 -16.23 3.48
N VAL A 56 14.08 -15.41 3.66
CA VAL A 56 14.71 -14.65 2.56
C VAL A 56 15.62 -15.52 1.70
N GLU A 57 16.41 -16.42 2.29
CA GLU A 57 17.26 -17.33 1.51
C GLU A 57 16.45 -18.33 0.69
N ILE A 58 15.32 -18.81 1.22
CA ILE A 58 14.45 -19.75 0.51
C ILE A 58 13.80 -19.04 -0.68
N PHE A 59 13.28 -17.82 -0.51
CA PHE A 59 12.62 -17.11 -1.60
C PHE A 59 13.58 -16.59 -2.66
N GLU A 60 14.76 -16.07 -2.30
CA GLU A 60 15.76 -15.65 -3.29
C GLU A 60 16.39 -16.85 -4.00
N THR A 61 16.60 -17.96 -3.30
CA THR A 61 17.02 -19.23 -3.94
C THR A 61 15.94 -19.77 -4.86
N ILE A 62 14.66 -19.77 -4.46
CA ILE A 62 13.54 -20.18 -5.31
C ILE A 62 13.40 -19.23 -6.50
N LYS A 63 13.49 -17.91 -6.31
CA LYS A 63 13.52 -16.93 -7.40
C LYS A 63 14.67 -17.20 -8.36
N ARG A 64 15.89 -17.44 -7.86
CA ARG A 64 17.06 -17.76 -8.70
C ARG A 64 16.86 -19.07 -9.47
N ILE A 65 16.25 -20.08 -8.86
CA ILE A 65 15.93 -21.36 -9.54
C ILE A 65 14.85 -21.14 -10.60
N LEU A 66 13.81 -20.37 -10.31
CA LEU A 66 12.75 -20.02 -11.25
C LEU A 66 13.29 -19.17 -12.41
N ILE A 67 14.15 -18.19 -12.12
CA ILE A 67 14.83 -17.34 -13.11
C ILE A 67 15.79 -18.17 -13.96
N ALA A 68 16.56 -19.08 -13.36
CA ALA A 68 17.46 -19.97 -14.09
C ALA A 68 16.69 -20.93 -15.00
N LYS A 69 15.51 -21.42 -14.58
CA LYS A 69 14.60 -22.20 -15.42
C LYS A 69 13.93 -21.34 -16.51
N SER A 70 13.71 -20.04 -16.26
CA SER A 70 13.09 -19.11 -17.21
C SER A 70 14.09 -18.45 -18.16
N LYS A 71 15.40 -18.72 -18.08
CA LYS A 71 16.43 -18.18 -19.00
C LYS A 71 16.32 -18.67 -20.46
N ASN A 72 15.31 -19.47 -20.79
CA ASN A 72 14.87 -19.68 -22.19
C ASN A 72 13.76 -18.71 -22.64
N ILE A 73 13.39 -17.73 -21.81
CA ILE A 73 12.41 -16.69 -22.12
C ILE A 73 13.09 -15.33 -21.93
N LYS A 74 13.16 -14.57 -23.02
CA LYS A 74 13.74 -13.23 -23.07
C LYS A 74 13.02 -12.32 -22.07
N ILE A 75 13.79 -11.67 -21.19
CA ILE A 75 13.30 -10.60 -20.32
C ILE A 75 13.24 -9.34 -21.20
N ASP A 76 12.05 -9.01 -21.69
CA ASP A 76 11.74 -7.66 -22.19
C ASP A 76 11.07 -6.88 -21.05
N GLU A 77 11.71 -5.79 -20.64
CA GLU A 77 11.23 -4.83 -19.62
C GLU A 77 10.06 -3.93 -20.11
N GLN A 78 9.24 -4.38 -21.05
CA GLN A 78 8.09 -3.59 -21.50
C GLN A 78 6.88 -4.49 -21.80
N LYS A 79 5.74 -4.13 -21.18
CA LYS A 79 4.33 -4.58 -21.35
C LYS A 79 3.77 -5.27 -20.08
N ASN A 80 2.63 -4.91 -19.50
CA ASN A 80 1.45 -4.18 -19.97
C ASN A 80 0.76 -3.49 -18.79
N GLN A 81 0.17 -2.31 -19.02
CA GLN A 81 -0.93 -1.80 -18.21
C GLN A 81 -2.09 -2.79 -18.33
N THR A 82 -2.25 -3.66 -17.34
CA THR A 82 -3.40 -4.55 -17.23
C THR A 82 -4.53 -3.80 -16.53
N SER A 83 -5.72 -3.88 -17.11
CA SER A 83 -7.00 -3.39 -16.61
C SER A 83 -7.42 -3.91 -15.22
N ASP A 84 -6.61 -4.74 -14.58
CA ASP A 84 -6.84 -5.39 -13.28
C ASP A 84 -6.39 -4.54 -12.07
N ASP A 85 -5.88 -3.34 -12.33
CA ASP A 85 -5.39 -2.40 -11.30
C ASP A 85 -6.41 -1.33 -10.89
N MET A 86 -7.62 -1.41 -11.45
CA MET A 86 -8.72 -0.49 -11.17
C MET A 86 -9.51 -0.96 -9.94
N PHE A 87 -9.81 -0.03 -9.05
CA PHE A 87 -10.59 -0.29 -7.84
C PHE A 87 -11.41 0.95 -7.45
N PHE A 88 -12.35 0.78 -6.53
CA PHE A 88 -13.15 1.86 -5.97
C PHE A 88 -12.62 2.27 -4.61
N ILE A 89 -12.53 3.57 -4.37
CA ILE A 89 -12.27 4.14 -3.04
C ILE A 89 -13.46 4.99 -2.61
N LEU A 90 -13.73 4.99 -1.31
CA LEU A 90 -14.76 5.83 -0.71
C LEU A 90 -14.12 7.13 -0.25
N ILE A 91 -14.62 8.26 -0.74
CA ILE A 91 -14.25 9.57 -0.24
C ILE A 91 -15.31 10.03 0.75
N ARG A 92 -14.92 10.33 1.99
CA ARG A 92 -15.80 10.87 3.02
C ARG A 92 -15.58 12.37 3.15
N ASN A 93 -16.62 13.17 2.90
CA ASN A 93 -16.56 14.61 3.07
C ASN A 93 -16.84 15.04 4.53
N LEU A 94 -16.71 16.34 4.79
CA LEU A 94 -16.93 16.96 6.11
C LEU A 94 -18.36 16.76 6.66
N ASN A 95 -19.33 16.51 5.79
CA ASN A 95 -20.73 16.25 6.16
C ASN A 95 -20.96 14.76 6.52
N ASN A 96 -19.89 13.98 6.67
CA ASN A 96 -19.92 12.54 6.91
C ASN A 96 -20.64 11.75 5.80
N ARG A 97 -20.78 12.33 4.60
CA ARG A 97 -21.29 11.66 3.41
C ARG A 97 -20.12 11.00 2.68
N SER A 98 -20.31 9.76 2.24
CA SER A 98 -19.33 9.03 1.45
C SER A 98 -19.79 8.84 0.01
N PHE A 99 -18.86 8.91 -0.94
CA PHE A 99 -19.09 8.63 -2.36
C PHE A 99 -17.92 7.83 -2.94
N GLU A 100 -18.20 7.04 -3.98
CA GLU A 100 -17.22 6.16 -4.60
C GLU A 100 -16.52 6.83 -5.78
N ILE A 101 -15.19 6.71 -5.85
CA ILE A 101 -14.39 7.07 -7.02
C ILE A 101 -13.67 5.84 -7.53
N LYS A 102 -13.76 5.62 -8.85
CA LYS A 102 -12.98 4.60 -9.56
C LYS A 102 -11.59 5.15 -9.88
N VAL A 103 -10.55 4.47 -9.43
CA VAL A 103 -9.14 4.87 -9.58
C VAL A 103 -8.25 3.69 -9.92
N ASN A 104 -7.08 3.97 -10.50
CA ASN A 104 -6.01 2.99 -10.68
C ASN A 104 -5.00 3.05 -9.53
N LYS A 105 -4.53 1.90 -9.04
CA LYS A 105 -3.54 1.87 -7.94
C LYS A 105 -2.22 2.57 -8.26
N ASN A 106 -1.89 2.74 -9.55
CA ASN A 106 -0.67 3.39 -9.99
C ASN A 106 -0.84 4.89 -10.26
N GLU A 107 -2.05 5.43 -10.15
CA GLU A 107 -2.32 6.87 -10.23
C GLU A 107 -1.81 7.60 -8.98
N THR A 108 -1.56 8.90 -9.15
CA THR A 108 -1.09 9.80 -8.10
C THR A 108 -2.26 10.37 -7.29
N VAL A 109 -1.96 10.87 -6.10
CA VAL A 109 -2.93 11.58 -5.26
C VAL A 109 -3.43 12.84 -5.95
N ALA A 110 -2.58 13.55 -6.71
CA ALA A 110 -3.01 14.68 -7.53
C ALA A 110 -4.14 14.29 -8.48
N LYS A 111 -4.04 13.14 -9.15
CA LYS A 111 -5.06 12.66 -10.08
C LYS A 111 -6.38 12.33 -9.37
N LEU A 112 -6.30 11.79 -8.15
CA LEU A 112 -7.48 11.57 -7.32
C LEU A 112 -8.17 12.89 -6.94
N LYS A 113 -7.41 13.93 -6.60
CA LYS A 113 -7.99 15.26 -6.30
C LYS A 113 -8.72 15.86 -7.49
N ASP A 114 -8.20 15.68 -8.70
CA ASP A 114 -8.89 16.09 -9.93
C ASP A 114 -10.24 15.37 -10.09
N LEU A 115 -10.27 14.05 -9.86
CA LEU A 115 -11.52 13.27 -9.91
C LEU A 115 -12.53 13.71 -8.84
N ILE A 116 -12.05 14.05 -7.63
CA ILE A 116 -12.91 14.61 -6.58
C ILE A 116 -13.48 15.96 -7.00
N ASN A 117 -12.69 16.81 -7.66
CA ASN A 117 -13.15 18.10 -8.18
C ASN A 117 -14.25 17.91 -9.23
N GLU A 118 -14.10 16.93 -10.13
CA GLU A 118 -15.13 16.62 -11.14
C GLU A 118 -16.46 16.18 -10.52
N VAL A 119 -16.44 15.55 -9.33
CA VAL A 119 -17.63 15.00 -8.65
C VAL A 119 -18.25 15.98 -7.64
N GLU A 120 -17.46 16.56 -6.74
CA GLU A 120 -17.93 17.45 -5.67
C GLU A 120 -17.76 18.95 -6.00
N GLY A 121 -17.03 19.31 -7.06
CA GLY A 121 -16.80 20.71 -7.47
C GLY A 121 -15.81 21.48 -6.59
N VAL A 122 -14.99 20.78 -5.81
CA VAL A 122 -14.00 21.38 -4.89
C VAL A 122 -12.65 21.48 -5.58
N GLU A 123 -12.03 22.67 -5.61
CA GLU A 123 -10.73 22.84 -6.27
C GLU A 123 -9.62 22.00 -5.61
N PRO A 124 -8.76 21.30 -6.39
CA PRO A 124 -7.71 20.41 -5.87
C PRO A 124 -6.78 21.03 -4.82
N LYS A 125 -6.53 22.35 -4.90
CA LYS A 125 -5.67 23.07 -3.96
C LYS A 125 -6.27 23.22 -2.56
N THR A 126 -7.59 23.25 -2.47
CA THR A 126 -8.33 23.34 -1.20
C THR A 126 -8.58 21.95 -0.59
N GLN A 127 -8.39 20.89 -1.38
CA GLN A 127 -8.59 19.51 -0.95
C GLN A 127 -7.39 18.99 -0.15
N TRP A 128 -7.69 18.47 1.03
CA TRP A 128 -6.76 17.73 1.87
C TRP A 128 -7.29 16.31 2.05
N LEU A 129 -6.53 15.34 1.57
CA LEU A 129 -6.89 13.93 1.63
C LEU A 129 -6.13 13.27 2.78
N LEU A 130 -6.86 12.66 3.71
CA LEU A 130 -6.28 11.92 4.83
C LEU A 130 -6.67 10.45 4.76
N TYR A 131 -5.68 9.59 4.97
CA TYR A 131 -5.88 8.16 5.11
C TYR A 131 -5.14 7.67 6.34
N ASN A 132 -5.87 7.03 7.27
CA ASN A 132 -5.37 6.62 8.60
C ASN A 132 -4.67 7.77 9.34
N GLU A 133 -5.30 8.95 9.39
CA GLU A 133 -4.74 10.16 10.03
C GLU A 133 -3.45 10.72 9.38
N ILE A 134 -3.04 10.19 8.22
CA ILE A 134 -1.86 10.66 7.49
C ILE A 134 -2.30 11.46 6.26
N SER A 135 -1.78 12.68 6.14
CA SER A 135 -1.98 13.50 4.94
C SER A 135 -1.33 12.86 3.72
N MET A 136 -2.11 12.74 2.66
CA MET A 136 -1.67 12.23 1.38
C MET A 136 -0.93 13.32 0.59
N GLN A 137 0.15 12.96 -0.11
CA GLN A 137 1.04 13.85 -0.85
C GLN A 137 0.79 13.68 -2.34
N ASP A 138 0.74 14.80 -3.07
CA ASP A 138 0.27 14.86 -4.46
C ASP A 138 1.11 14.02 -5.42
N GLU A 139 2.42 13.91 -5.17
CA GLU A 139 3.37 13.16 -6.01
C GLU A 139 3.34 11.65 -5.76
N LYS A 140 2.80 11.20 -4.64
CA LYS A 140 2.78 9.78 -4.26
C LYS A 140 1.67 9.03 -4.99
N LYS A 141 1.90 7.74 -5.26
CA LYS A 141 0.88 6.87 -5.86
C LYS A 141 -0.06 6.29 -4.81
N LEU A 142 -1.30 6.01 -5.18
CA LEU A 142 -2.30 5.42 -4.29
C LEU A 142 -1.84 4.08 -3.69
N LYS A 143 -1.11 3.27 -4.45
CA LYS A 143 -0.52 2.01 -3.97
C LYS A 143 0.50 2.18 -2.84
N GLU A 144 1.16 3.34 -2.74
CA GLU A 144 2.14 3.60 -1.67
C GLU A 144 1.47 3.76 -0.31
N TYR A 145 0.19 4.14 -0.31
CA TYR A 145 -0.65 4.22 0.88
C TYR A 145 -1.32 2.89 1.23
N CYS A 146 -1.11 1.84 0.44
CA CYS A 146 -1.77 0.53 0.61
C CYS A 146 -3.31 0.65 0.67
N ILE A 147 -3.90 1.60 -0.06
CA ILE A 147 -5.36 1.77 -0.13
C ILE A 147 -5.93 0.62 -0.97
N MET A 148 -7.03 0.02 -0.48
CA MET A 148 -7.70 -1.11 -1.11
C MET A 148 -9.11 -0.73 -1.56
N ASN A 149 -9.73 -1.63 -2.33
CA ASN A 149 -11.12 -1.49 -2.76
C ASN A 149 -12.05 -1.30 -1.56
N GLY A 150 -12.86 -0.25 -1.58
CA GLY A 150 -13.82 0.09 -0.53
C GLY A 150 -13.21 0.77 0.71
N HIS A 151 -11.92 1.08 0.72
CA HIS A 151 -11.33 1.87 1.80
C HIS A 151 -11.78 3.32 1.77
N ILE A 152 -11.81 3.95 2.95
CA ILE A 152 -12.28 5.33 3.14
C ILE A 152 -11.09 6.28 3.24
N VAL A 153 -11.11 7.32 2.41
CA VAL A 153 -10.22 8.49 2.49
C VAL A 153 -11.05 9.69 2.91
N SER A 154 -10.59 10.40 3.94
CA SER A 154 -11.26 11.60 4.44
C SER A 154 -10.86 12.81 3.60
N LEU A 155 -11.85 13.54 3.09
CA LEU A 155 -11.69 14.83 2.43
C LEU A 155 -11.97 15.94 3.44
N VAL A 156 -10.96 16.75 3.71
CA VAL A 156 -11.09 17.99 4.48
C VAL A 156 -10.75 19.19 3.59
N LEU A 157 -11.31 20.34 3.94
CA LEU A 157 -11.16 21.58 3.19
C LEU A 157 -10.33 22.55 4.04
N SER A 158 -9.44 23.31 3.40
CA SER A 158 -8.73 24.43 3.99
C SER A 158 -8.95 25.71 3.22
#